data_AF-A0A6J7SSK0-F1
#
_entry.id   AF-A0A6J7SSK0-F1
#
_cell.length_a   1.000
_cell.length_b   1.000
_cell.length_c   1.000
_cell.angle_alpha   90.00
_cell.angle_beta   90.00
_cell.angle_gamma   90.00
#
_symmetry.space_group_name_H-M   'P 1'
#
loop_
_entity.id
_entity.type
_entity.pdbx_description
1 polymer ?
#
loop_
_entity_poly.entity_id
_entity_poly.type
_entity_poly.pdbx_seq_one_letter_code
_entity_poly.pdbx_strand_id
1 'polypeptide(L)'
;MEFVILLSLYAFSPKRLGKHHPPTRRIGFILTSVITVSNTASAVKLISELISGGIGSATQLLASGGSIWLTNVVIFSVWFWDLDRGGPGSRAEAKKDWPDFLFPQMSDPSFAPKDWHPQFFDYLYMSFTNASAFSPTDVLPLTRWAKMLMLLQSTTSLIVVGLVVAKAVNILH
;
A
#
# COMPACT_ATOMS: atom_id res chain seq x y z
N MET A 1 -6.07 -4.30 17.07
CA MET A 1 -5.64 -3.72 15.78
C MET A 1 -5.10 -4.80 14.83
N GLU A 2 -4.15 -5.66 15.23
CA GLU A 2 -3.64 -6.75 14.36
C GLU A 2 -4.74 -7.69 13.84
N PHE A 3 -5.74 -8.00 14.66
CA PHE A 3 -6.88 -8.80 14.22
C PHE A 3 -7.70 -8.14 13.11
N VAL A 4 -7.77 -6.80 13.11
CA VAL A 4 -8.46 -6.01 12.06
C VAL A 4 -7.64 -5.98 10.78
N ILE A 5 -6.31 -6.01 10.89
CA ILE A 5 -5.39 -5.99 9.75
C ILE A 5 -5.29 -7.38 9.11
N LEU A 6 -5.32 -8.44 9.92
CA LEU A 6 -5.43 -9.81 9.44
C LEU A 6 -6.83 -10.07 8.86
N LEU A 7 -7.89 -9.57 9.50
CA LEU A 7 -9.25 -9.62 8.95
C LEU A 7 -9.38 -8.80 7.67
N SER A 8 -8.72 -7.64 7.55
CA SER A 8 -8.74 -6.86 6.32
C SER A 8 -7.94 -7.56 5.23
N LEU A 9 -6.73 -8.07 5.50
CA LEU A 9 -5.98 -8.90 4.54
C LEU A 9 -6.78 -10.12 4.09
N TYR A 10 -7.50 -10.79 5.00
CA TYR A 10 -8.34 -11.95 4.72
C TYR A 10 -9.64 -11.58 3.97
N ALA A 11 -10.32 -10.50 4.37
CA ALA A 11 -11.57 -10.04 3.73
C ALA A 11 -11.32 -9.39 2.36
N PHE A 12 -10.18 -8.72 2.20
CA PHE A 12 -9.72 -8.14 0.93
C PHE A 12 -8.90 -9.12 0.09
N SER A 13 -8.66 -10.35 0.57
CA SER A 13 -8.11 -11.43 -0.26
C SER A 13 -9.05 -11.68 -1.44
N PRO A 14 -8.69 -11.30 -2.67
CA PRO A 14 -9.60 -11.28 -3.80
C PRO A 14 -9.76 -12.66 -4.44
N LYS A 15 -9.75 -13.74 -3.65
CA LYS A 15 -10.03 -15.10 -4.12
C LYS A 15 -11.48 -15.27 -4.61
N ARG A 16 -12.36 -14.27 -4.43
CA ARG A 16 -13.79 -14.37 -4.78
C ARG A 16 -14.32 -13.34 -5.78
N LEU A 17 -13.52 -12.40 -6.27
CA LEU A 17 -13.96 -11.40 -7.26
C LEU A 17 -13.62 -11.80 -8.70
N GLY A 18 -13.67 -13.10 -9.00
CA GLY A 18 -13.45 -13.67 -10.34
C GLY A 18 -14.59 -13.45 -11.33
N LYS A 19 -15.58 -12.61 -11.06
CA LYS A 19 -16.67 -12.31 -11.99
C LYS A 19 -16.99 -10.82 -12.04
N HIS A 20 -16.79 -10.27 -13.23
CA HIS A 20 -17.10 -8.93 -13.70
C HIS A 20 -18.39 -8.35 -13.12
N HIS A 21 -18.27 -7.21 -12.43
CA HIS A 21 -19.34 -6.23 -12.34
C HIS A 21 -18.74 -4.81 -12.35
N PRO A 22 -18.91 -3.99 -13.41
CA PRO A 22 -18.47 -2.59 -13.44
C PRO A 22 -18.84 -1.73 -12.21
N PRO A 23 -19.97 -1.94 -11.48
CA PRO A 23 -20.22 -1.21 -10.24
C PRO A 23 -19.25 -1.53 -9.09
N THR A 24 -18.67 -2.74 -9.00
CA THR A 24 -17.77 -3.10 -7.89
C THR A 24 -16.43 -2.37 -7.97
N ARG A 25 -15.96 -2.05 -9.19
CA ARG A 25 -14.73 -1.26 -9.40
C ARG A 25 -14.86 0.19 -8.93
N ARG A 26 -16.03 0.82 -9.17
CA ARG A 26 -16.29 2.20 -8.67
C ARG A 26 -16.35 2.23 -7.14
N ILE A 27 -16.99 1.23 -6.54
CA ILE A 27 -17.06 1.10 -5.08
C ILE A 27 -15.66 0.88 -4.51
N GLY A 28 -14.83 0.03 -5.13
CA GLY A 28 -13.42 -0.15 -4.75
C GLY A 28 -12.64 1.15 -4.77
N PHE A 29 -12.71 1.93 -5.86
CA PHE A 29 -12.06 3.24 -5.92
C PHE A 29 -12.57 4.22 -4.85
N ILE A 30 -13.89 4.33 -4.65
CA ILE A 30 -14.47 5.23 -3.66
C ILE A 30 -13.99 4.84 -2.26
N LEU A 31 -14.05 3.56 -1.90
CA LEU A 31 -13.59 3.05 -0.60
C LEU A 31 -12.10 3.32 -0.42
N THR A 32 -11.27 2.97 -1.41
CA THR A 32 -9.82 3.19 -1.32
C THR A 32 -9.49 4.68 -1.21
N SER A 33 -10.18 5.56 -1.95
CA SER A 33 -10.03 7.01 -1.81
C SER A 33 -10.44 7.50 -0.42
N VAL A 34 -11.59 7.07 0.11
CA VAL A 34 -12.06 7.44 1.45
C VAL A 34 -11.08 6.98 2.52
N ILE A 35 -10.61 5.73 2.45
CA ILE A 35 -9.65 5.18 3.40
C ILE A 35 -8.30 5.91 3.28
N THR A 36 -7.86 6.27 2.07
CA THR A 36 -6.65 7.08 1.84
C THR A 36 -6.77 8.43 2.53
N VAL A 37 -7.87 9.16 2.31
CA VAL A 37 -8.11 10.46 2.94
C VAL A 37 -8.16 10.34 4.47
N SER A 38 -8.85 9.32 4.97
CA SER A 38 -8.93 9.06 6.41
C SER A 38 -7.55 8.76 7.01
N ASN A 39 -6.75 7.91 6.37
CA ASN A 39 -5.42 7.55 6.86
C ASN A 39 -4.46 8.74 6.82
N THR A 40 -4.52 9.55 5.76
CA THR A 40 -3.76 10.81 5.67
C THR A 40 -4.18 11.79 6.76
N ALA A 41 -5.47 11.95 7.04
CA ALA A 41 -5.95 12.80 8.13
C ALA A 41 -5.47 12.28 9.50
N SER A 42 -5.49 10.96 9.73
CA SER A 42 -4.92 10.36 10.95
C SER A 42 -3.42 10.60 11.07
N ALA A 43 -2.66 10.48 9.97
CA ALA A 43 -1.24 10.79 9.95
C ALA A 43 -0.99 12.27 10.29
N VAL A 44 -1.68 13.21 9.65
CA VAL A 44 -1.57 14.65 9.94
C VAL A 44 -1.92 14.96 11.39
N LYS A 45 -2.98 14.34 11.94
CA LYS A 45 -3.36 14.50 13.34
C LYS A 45 -2.28 14.00 14.28
N LEU A 46 -1.73 12.80 14.05
CA LEU A 46 -0.63 12.25 14.84
C LEU A 46 0.58 13.20 14.82
N ILE A 47 0.92 13.74 13.65
CA ILE A 47 2.01 14.71 13.48
C ILE A 47 1.73 16.00 14.28
N SER A 48 0.51 16.52 14.23
CA SER A 48 0.12 17.70 15.01
C SER A 48 0.21 17.45 16.52
N GLU A 49 -0.27 16.29 17.00
CA GLU A 49 -0.19 15.92 18.42
C GLU A 49 1.25 15.69 18.90
N LEU A 50 2.10 15.15 18.01
CA LEU A 50 3.53 14.99 18.24
C LEU A 50 4.23 16.33 18.44
N ILE A 51 3.91 17.32 17.60
CA ILE A 51 4.47 18.68 17.66
C ILE A 51 3.92 19.43 18.88
N SER A 52 2.62 19.29 19.20
CA SER A 52 2.00 19.97 20.34
C SER A 52 2.31 19.35 21.70
N GLY A 53 3.08 18.25 21.74
CA GLY A 53 3.54 17.61 22.99
C GLY A 53 2.52 16.71 23.69
N GLY A 54 1.44 16.30 23.00
CA GLY A 54 0.30 15.60 23.63
C GLY A 54 0.49 14.11 23.94
N ILE A 55 1.63 13.50 23.56
CA ILE A 55 1.84 12.05 23.70
C ILE A 55 2.83 11.77 24.82
N GLY A 56 2.31 11.24 25.94
CA GLY A 56 3.08 10.97 27.16
C GLY A 56 3.77 9.60 27.23
N SER A 57 3.55 8.70 26.25
CA SER A 57 4.13 7.34 26.27
C SER A 57 4.71 6.92 24.91
N ALA A 58 5.98 6.48 24.92
CA ALA A 58 6.67 5.96 23.75
C ALA A 58 5.98 4.71 23.17
N THR A 59 5.39 3.85 24.01
CA THR A 59 4.71 2.62 23.54
C THR A 59 3.43 2.95 22.78
N GLN A 60 2.65 3.91 23.28
CA GLN A 60 1.43 4.38 22.60
C GLN A 60 1.75 5.06 21.28
N LEU A 61 2.86 5.81 21.23
CA LEU A 61 3.34 6.42 20.00
C LEU A 61 3.73 5.38 18.95
N LEU A 62 4.56 4.39 19.33
CA LEU A 62 5.01 3.33 18.43
C LEU A 62 3.83 2.49 17.92
N ALA A 63 2.87 2.15 18.78
CA ALA A 63 1.67 1.42 18.39
C ALA A 63 0.80 2.22 17.40
N SER A 64 0.61 3.52 17.66
CA SER A 64 -0.20 4.39 16.79
C SER A 64 0.49 4.62 15.44
N GLY A 65 1.78 4.94 15.46
CA GLY A 65 2.61 5.12 14.27
C GLY A 65 2.70 3.86 13.41
N GLY A 66 2.94 2.71 14.04
CA GLY A 66 2.98 1.41 13.37
C GLY A 66 1.63 1.05 12.74
N SER A 67 0.52 1.33 13.42
CA SER A 67 -0.83 1.11 12.88
C SER A 67 -1.10 1.97 11.64
N ILE A 68 -0.72 3.25 11.66
CA ILE A 68 -0.88 4.16 10.51
C ILE A 68 -0.01 3.70 9.34
N TRP A 69 1.24 3.32 9.63
CA TRP A 69 2.16 2.84 8.61
C TRP A 69 1.67 1.54 7.96
N LEU A 70 1.19 0.58 8.75
CA LEU A 70 0.67 -0.69 8.23
C LEU A 70 -0.61 -0.49 7.42
N THR A 71 -1.46 0.44 7.86
CA THR A 71 -2.67 0.85 7.11
C THR A 71 -2.29 1.50 5.78
N ASN A 72 -1.24 2.32 5.75
CA ASN A 72 -0.70 2.91 4.52
C ASN A 72 -0.26 1.81 3.52
N VAL A 73 0.45 0.79 3.99
CA VAL A 73 0.83 -0.37 3.15
C VAL A 73 -0.40 -1.06 2.55
N VAL A 74 -1.42 -1.34 3.37
CA VAL A 74 -2.63 -2.02 2.86
C VAL A 74 -3.36 -1.17 1.83
N ILE A 75 -3.56 0.12 2.09
CA ILE A 75 -4.23 1.05 1.16
C ILE A 75 -3.52 1.08 -0.20
N PHE A 76 -2.21 1.25 -0.19
CA PHE A 76 -1.45 1.35 -1.43
C PHE A 76 -1.34 0.02 -2.16
N SER A 77 -1.32 -1.12 -1.47
CA SER A 77 -1.42 -2.44 -2.11
C SER A 77 -2.71 -2.59 -2.94
N VAL A 78 -3.83 -2.07 -2.43
CA VAL A 78 -5.12 -2.06 -3.14
C VAL A 78 -5.09 -1.09 -4.32
N TRP A 79 -4.55 0.12 -4.15
CA TRP A 79 -4.37 1.06 -5.25
C TRP A 79 -3.57 0.46 -6.40
N PHE A 80 -2.45 -0.19 -6.09
CA PHE A 80 -1.61 -0.81 -7.11
C PHE A 80 -2.32 -1.97 -7.80
N TRP A 81 -3.01 -2.83 -7.04
CA TRP A 81 -3.81 -3.93 -7.57
C TRP A 81 -4.94 -3.45 -8.50
N ASP A 82 -5.66 -2.39 -8.13
CA ASP A 82 -6.83 -1.93 -8.88
C ASP A 82 -6.47 -1.07 -10.10
N LEU A 83 -5.30 -0.42 -10.10
CA LEU A 83 -4.87 0.44 -11.19
C LEU A 83 -4.02 -0.28 -12.23
N ASP A 84 -3.21 -1.26 -11.83
CA ASP A 84 -2.28 -1.92 -12.77
C ASP A 84 -3.01 -2.59 -13.93
N ARG A 85 -2.50 -2.38 -15.15
CA ARG A 85 -3.08 -2.88 -16.43
C ARG A 85 -4.55 -2.48 -16.62
N GLY A 86 -4.98 -1.39 -15.99
CA GLY A 86 -6.37 -0.96 -16.02
C GLY A 86 -7.29 -1.85 -15.16
N GLY A 87 -6.75 -2.52 -14.14
CA GLY A 87 -7.47 -3.27 -13.11
C GLY A 87 -7.63 -4.78 -13.39
N PRO A 88 -8.13 -5.54 -12.39
CA PRO A 88 -8.16 -7.01 -12.45
C PRO A 88 -8.95 -7.57 -13.64
N GLY A 89 -10.02 -6.88 -14.05
CA GLY A 89 -10.83 -7.27 -15.22
C GLY A 89 -10.09 -7.08 -16.55
N SER A 90 -9.40 -5.95 -16.73
CA SER A 90 -8.59 -5.73 -17.94
C SER A 90 -7.37 -6.66 -18.00
N ARG A 91 -6.84 -7.09 -16.85
CA ARG A 91 -5.81 -8.15 -16.76
C ARG A 91 -6.33 -9.50 -17.23
N ALA A 92 -7.52 -9.90 -16.78
CA ALA A 92 -8.13 -11.17 -17.17
C ALA A 92 -8.57 -11.20 -18.65
N GLU A 93 -8.92 -10.05 -19.22
CA GLU A 93 -9.32 -9.92 -20.63
C GLU A 93 -8.16 -9.57 -21.58
N ALA A 94 -6.92 -9.47 -21.07
CA ALA A 94 -5.73 -9.06 -21.83
C ALA A 94 -5.92 -7.78 -22.66
N LYS A 95 -6.74 -6.82 -22.19
CA LYS A 95 -7.12 -5.62 -22.97
C LYS A 95 -6.04 -4.55 -23.08
N LYS A 96 -5.01 -4.60 -22.22
CA LYS A 96 -3.92 -3.62 -22.18
C LYS A 96 -2.59 -4.37 -22.25
N ASP A 97 -1.87 -4.19 -23.36
CA ASP A 97 -0.60 -4.86 -23.63
C ASP A 97 0.53 -4.41 -22.70
N TRP A 98 0.47 -3.17 -22.21
CA TRP A 98 1.56 -2.55 -21.45
C TRP A 98 1.26 -2.51 -19.93
N PRO A 99 2.09 -3.16 -19.08
CA PRO A 99 1.92 -3.11 -17.63
C PRO A 99 2.20 -1.72 -17.05
N ASP A 100 1.56 -1.38 -15.92
CA ASP A 100 1.91 -0.18 -15.15
C ASP A 100 3.08 -0.48 -14.18
N PHE A 101 3.20 -1.74 -13.75
CA PHE A 101 4.31 -2.27 -12.95
C PHE A 101 4.99 -3.46 -13.61
N LEU A 102 6.32 -3.42 -13.74
CA LEU A 102 7.12 -4.53 -14.26
C LEU A 102 7.68 -5.35 -13.10
N PHE A 103 7.12 -6.53 -12.89
CA PHE A 103 7.60 -7.50 -11.91
C PHE A 103 8.80 -8.30 -12.47
N PRO A 104 9.74 -8.77 -11.63
CA PRO A 104 10.91 -9.54 -12.08
C PRO A 104 10.56 -10.75 -12.96
N GLN A 105 9.48 -11.46 -12.62
CA GLN A 105 8.96 -12.63 -13.33
C GLN A 105 8.49 -12.30 -14.76
N MET A 106 8.20 -11.02 -15.05
CA MET A 106 7.85 -10.55 -16.40
C MET A 106 9.08 -10.27 -17.26
N SER A 107 10.21 -9.92 -16.64
CA SER A 107 11.45 -9.59 -17.34
C SER A 107 12.21 -10.83 -17.77
N ASP A 108 12.17 -11.88 -16.93
CA ASP A 108 12.79 -13.18 -17.23
C ASP A 108 11.80 -14.32 -16.94
N PRO A 109 11.10 -14.82 -17.98
CA PRO A 109 10.15 -15.91 -17.85
C PRO A 109 10.78 -17.24 -17.38
N SER A 110 12.10 -17.40 -17.40
CA SER A 110 12.76 -18.62 -16.92
C SER A 110 12.64 -18.79 -15.40
N PHE A 111 12.42 -17.71 -14.66
CA PHE A 111 12.19 -17.70 -13.22
C PHE A 111 10.71 -17.75 -12.83
N ALA A 112 9.79 -18.00 -13.79
CA ALA A 112 8.36 -17.98 -13.56
C ALA A 112 7.65 -19.21 -14.15
N PRO A 113 6.57 -19.70 -13.51
CA PRO A 113 5.66 -20.65 -14.14
C PRO A 113 5.09 -20.11 -15.47
N LYS A 114 4.77 -20.99 -16.42
CA LYS A 114 4.27 -20.61 -17.77
C LYS A 114 3.03 -19.70 -17.74
N ASP A 115 2.16 -19.89 -16.77
CA ASP A 115 0.91 -19.12 -16.61
C ASP A 115 1.01 -18.10 -15.46
N TRP A 116 2.24 -17.68 -15.11
CA TRP A 116 2.42 -16.71 -14.05
C TRP A 116 1.77 -15.38 -14.40
N HIS A 117 1.06 -14.82 -13.42
CA HIS A 117 0.53 -13.48 -13.48
C HIS A 117 0.52 -12.89 -12.07
N PRO A 118 0.69 -11.56 -11.93
CA PRO A 118 0.75 -10.92 -10.63
C PRO A 118 -0.56 -11.11 -9.88
N GLN A 119 -0.46 -11.57 -8.64
CA GLN A 119 -1.52 -11.72 -7.65
C GLN A 119 -1.50 -10.55 -6.69
N PHE A 120 -2.58 -10.37 -5.92
CA PHE A 120 -2.66 -9.32 -4.90
C PHE A 120 -1.47 -9.31 -3.94
N PHE A 121 -0.95 -10.48 -3.56
CA PHE A 121 0.19 -10.58 -2.66
C PHE A 121 1.46 -9.96 -3.24
N ASP A 122 1.67 -10.01 -4.56
CA ASP A 122 2.80 -9.37 -5.22
C ASP A 122 2.73 -7.83 -5.07
N TYR A 123 1.52 -7.25 -5.13
CA TYR A 123 1.32 -5.82 -4.90
C TYR A 123 1.39 -5.44 -3.42
N LEU A 124 1.00 -6.34 -2.51
CA LEU A 124 1.20 -6.16 -1.07
C LEU A 124 2.69 -6.13 -0.72
N TYR A 125 3.45 -7.08 -1.25
CA TYR A 125 4.90 -7.12 -1.11
C TYR A 125 5.54 -5.84 -1.66
N MET A 126 5.21 -5.48 -2.91
CA MET A 126 5.67 -4.23 -3.52
C MET A 126 5.31 -2.99 -2.68
N SER A 127 4.11 -2.95 -2.11
CA SER A 127 3.67 -1.84 -1.27
C SER A 127 4.45 -1.77 0.03
N PHE A 128 4.72 -2.92 0.67
CA PHE A 128 5.53 -3.00 1.88
C PHE A 128 6.98 -2.56 1.62
N THR A 129 7.58 -3.01 0.52
CA THR A 129 8.96 -2.66 0.15
C THR A 129 9.08 -1.18 -0.22
N ASN A 130 8.12 -0.63 -0.96
CA ASN A 130 8.09 0.80 -1.30
C ASN A 130 7.85 1.70 -0.07
N ALA A 131 7.05 1.26 0.91
CA ALA A 131 6.83 2.00 2.16
C ALA A 131 8.03 1.95 3.12
N SER A 132 8.79 0.85 3.11
CA SER A 132 9.94 0.67 4.01
C SER A 132 11.22 1.26 3.45
N ALA A 133 11.38 1.33 2.12
CA ALA A 133 12.59 1.81 1.44
C ALA A 133 13.90 1.07 1.80
N PHE A 134 13.80 -0.08 2.50
CA PHE A 134 14.95 -0.90 2.93
C PHE A 134 15.14 -2.17 2.08
N SER A 135 14.26 -2.43 1.11
CA SER A 135 14.32 -3.60 0.23
C SER A 135 14.94 -3.23 -1.13
N PRO A 136 15.56 -4.18 -1.84
CA PRO A 136 15.83 -4.02 -3.27
C PRO A 136 14.54 -3.62 -4.00
N THR A 137 14.61 -2.60 -4.85
CA THR A 137 13.50 -2.18 -5.71
C THR A 137 13.42 -3.09 -6.92
N ASP A 138 12.68 -4.18 -6.77
CA ASP A 138 12.55 -5.25 -7.76
C ASP A 138 11.42 -5.01 -8.75
N VAL A 139 10.36 -4.29 -8.36
CA VAL A 139 9.25 -3.92 -9.23
C VAL A 139 9.41 -2.48 -9.75
N LEU A 140 9.41 -2.33 -11.10
CA LEU A 140 9.60 -1.02 -11.73
C LEU A 140 8.26 -0.34 -12.10
N PRO A 141 8.00 0.90 -11.67
CA PRO A 141 6.85 1.67 -12.13
C PRO A 141 7.09 2.22 -13.55
N LEU A 142 6.33 1.73 -14.52
CA LEU A 142 6.49 2.10 -15.93
C LEU A 142 5.71 3.38 -16.28
N THR A 143 4.49 3.53 -15.77
CA THR A 143 3.61 4.66 -16.12
C THR A 143 3.73 5.83 -15.14
N ARG A 144 3.35 7.03 -15.60
CA ARG A 144 3.44 8.28 -14.80
C ARG A 144 2.63 8.17 -13.50
N TRP A 145 1.42 7.61 -13.56
CA TRP A 145 0.57 7.44 -12.37
C TRP A 145 1.15 6.42 -11.37
N ALA A 146 1.74 5.32 -11.84
CA ALA A 146 2.45 4.37 -10.98
C ALA A 146 3.60 5.05 -10.22
N LYS A 147 4.40 5.86 -10.93
CA LYS A 147 5.49 6.66 -10.33
C LYS A 147 4.96 7.63 -9.28
N MET A 148 3.88 8.35 -9.57
CA MET A 148 3.27 9.30 -8.63
C MET A 148 2.72 8.61 -7.37
N LEU A 149 2.06 7.46 -7.51
CA LEU A 149 1.54 6.72 -6.36
C LEU A 149 2.64 6.13 -5.49
N MET A 150 3.68 5.56 -6.08
CA MET A 150 4.84 5.07 -5.33
C MET A 150 5.53 6.21 -4.58
N LEU A 151 5.70 7.37 -5.23
CA LEU A 151 6.25 8.57 -4.60
C LEU A 151 5.40 9.06 -3.42
N LEU A 152 4.08 9.10 -3.59
CA LEU A 152 3.17 9.54 -2.53
C LEU A 152 3.23 8.59 -1.32
N GLN A 153 3.22 7.28 -1.57
CA GLN A 153 3.30 6.27 -0.52
C GLN A 153 4.61 6.35 0.26
N SER A 154 5.75 6.40 -0.44
CA SER A 154 7.07 6.42 0.18
C SER A 154 7.27 7.70 0.98
N THR A 155 6.90 8.86 0.42
CA THR A 155 6.94 10.15 1.12
C THR A 155 6.12 10.12 2.41
N THR A 156 4.87 9.64 2.34
CA THR A 156 3.99 9.52 3.52
C THR A 156 4.58 8.59 4.58
N SER A 157 5.13 7.45 4.14
CA SER A 157 5.74 6.46 5.03
C SER A 157 6.98 7.01 5.74
N LEU A 158 7.86 7.72 5.01
CA LEU A 158 9.05 8.34 5.56
C LEU A 158 8.71 9.41 6.61
N ILE A 159 7.69 10.24 6.36
CA ILE A 159 7.23 11.25 7.32
C ILE A 159 6.72 10.58 8.61
N VAL A 160 5.83 9.58 8.48
CA VAL A 160 5.25 8.89 9.64
C VAL A 160 6.33 8.19 10.45
N VAL A 161 7.17 7.37 9.82
CA VAL A 161 8.22 6.61 10.52
C VAL A 161 9.25 7.56 11.13
N GLY A 162 9.72 8.55 10.38
CA GLY A 162 10.73 9.51 10.85
C GLY A 162 10.28 10.27 12.09
N LEU A 163 9.04 10.78 12.10
CA LEU A 163 8.51 11.54 13.24
C LEU A 163 8.22 10.66 14.46
N VAL A 164 7.71 9.44 14.23
CA VAL A 164 7.48 8.46 15.30
C VAL A 164 8.80 8.08 15.97
N VAL A 165 9.84 7.77 15.20
CA VAL A 165 11.17 7.43 15.72
C VAL A 165 11.78 8.63 16.46
N ALA A 166 11.77 9.82 15.84
CA ALA A 166 12.36 11.02 16.45
C ALA A 166 11.73 11.35 17.82
N LYS A 167 10.41 11.27 17.93
CA LYS A 167 9.74 11.51 19.21
C LYS A 167 9.91 10.37 20.21
N ALA A 168 9.90 9.11 19.76
CA ALA A 168 10.15 7.98 20.65
C ALA A 168 11.51 8.12 21.35
N VAL A 169 12.55 8.52 20.61
CA VAL A 169 13.88 8.82 21.17
C VAL A 169 13.82 9.97 22.17
N ASN A 170 13.12 11.07 21.84
CA ASN A 170 12.95 12.23 22.73
C ASN A 170 12.09 11.96 23.98
N ILE A 171 11.35 10.87 24.06
CA ILE A 171 10.60 10.47 25.27
C ILE A 171 11.46 9.57 26.17
N LEU A 172 12.40 8.82 25.58
CA LEU A 172 13.29 7.90 26.30
C LEU A 172 14.53 8.58 26.90
N HIS A 173 14.88 9.76 26.39
CA HIS A 173 15.99 10.62 26.85
C HIS A 173 15.44 11.91 27.44
#